data_AF-A0A7C6X0P6-F1
#
_entry.id   AF-A0A7C6X0P6-F1
#
_cell.length_a   1.000
_cell.length_b   1.000
_cell.length_c   1.000
_cell.angle_alpha   90.00
_cell.angle_beta   90.00
_cell.angle_gamma   90.00
#
_symmetry.space_group_name_H-M   'P 1'
#
loop_
_entity.id
_entity.type
_entity.pdbx_description
1 polymer ?
#
loop_
_entity_poly.entity_id
_entity_poly.type
_entity_poly.pdbx_seq_one_letter_code
_entity_poly.pdbx_strand_id
1 'polypeptide(L)'
;PVQGRDRNGPTSVMKSASKMDHALTGGTLLNMKFTPKILEGEEGITNLAYLVRSYFKLGGHHVQFNVIDAETLRAAKEDPEKHRNLIVRVAGYSDYFCDLTEALQNEIIARTEHASF
;
A
#
# COMPACT_ATOMS: atom_id res chain seq x y z
N PRO A 1 7.34 7.14 1.89
CA PRO A 1 8.01 7.06 3.21
C PRO A 1 8.88 5.80 3.28
N VAL A 2 9.94 5.79 4.08
CA VAL A 2 10.62 4.54 4.44
C VAL A 2 9.65 3.67 5.27
N GLN A 3 9.75 2.36 5.13
CA GLN A 3 8.90 1.39 5.83
C GLN A 3 8.85 1.67 7.34
N GLY A 4 7.64 1.74 7.92
CA GLY A 4 7.42 1.97 9.36
C GLY A 4 7.70 3.39 9.86
N ARG A 5 8.02 4.34 8.97
CA ARG A 5 8.34 5.74 9.37
C ARG A 5 7.15 6.68 9.30
N ASP A 6 6.11 6.33 8.55
CA ASP A 6 4.84 7.03 8.52
C ASP A 6 3.96 6.64 9.72
N ARG A 7 3.79 7.59 10.65
CA ARG A 7 3.09 7.39 11.93
C ARG A 7 1.82 8.23 12.10
N ASN A 8 1.54 9.10 11.13
CA ASN A 8 0.47 10.11 11.21
C ASN A 8 -0.69 9.80 10.23
N GLY A 9 -0.86 8.53 9.87
CA GLY A 9 -1.94 8.07 8.99
C GLY A 9 -1.72 8.35 7.50
N PRO A 10 -2.58 7.77 6.64
CA PRO A 10 -2.44 7.81 5.19
C PRO A 10 -2.63 9.21 4.61
N THR A 11 -3.48 10.04 5.23
CA THR A 11 -3.68 11.44 4.83
C THR A 11 -2.37 12.25 4.93
N SER A 12 -1.60 12.04 5.99
CA SER A 12 -0.31 12.74 6.19
C SER A 12 0.76 12.28 5.20
N VAL A 13 0.74 11.00 4.81
CA VAL A 13 1.62 10.46 3.76
C VAL A 13 1.34 11.16 2.44
N MET A 14 0.07 11.24 2.03
CA MET A 14 -0.33 11.89 0.79
C MET A 14 -0.04 13.40 0.78
N LYS A 15 -0.29 14.10 1.89
CA LYS A 15 0.10 15.51 2.05
C LYS A 15 1.61 15.73 1.96
N SER A 16 2.41 14.76 2.40
CA SER A 16 3.87 14.85 2.31
C SER A 16 4.34 14.59 0.88
N ALA A 17 3.79 13.58 0.21
CA ALA A 17 4.10 13.27 -1.17
C ALA A 17 3.71 14.42 -2.11
N SER A 18 2.56 15.07 -1.89
CA SER A 18 2.07 16.16 -2.73
C SER A 18 2.89 17.45 -2.65
N LYS A 19 3.89 17.54 -1.76
CA LYS A 19 4.81 18.69 -1.71
C LYS A 19 5.88 18.63 -2.79
N MET A 20 6.07 17.48 -3.43
CA MET A 20 7.00 17.32 -4.54
C MET A 20 6.37 17.85 -5.83
N ASP A 21 7.18 18.50 -6.66
CA ASP A 21 6.77 18.80 -8.03
C ASP A 21 6.85 17.52 -8.87
N HIS A 22 5.74 16.79 -8.91
CA HIS A 22 5.65 15.51 -9.61
C HIS A 22 5.87 15.64 -11.13
N ALA A 23 5.66 16.80 -11.74
CA ALA A 23 5.86 16.99 -13.18
C ALA A 23 7.34 16.89 -13.57
N LEU A 24 8.25 17.20 -12.64
CA LEU A 24 9.70 17.16 -12.88
C LEU A 24 10.34 15.78 -12.66
N THR A 25 9.55 14.78 -12.25
CA THR A 25 10.09 13.49 -11.74
C THR A 25 10.26 12.39 -12.79
N GLY A 26 9.78 12.57 -14.03
CA GLY A 26 9.79 11.52 -15.07
C GLY A 26 8.89 10.30 -14.77
N GLY A 27 8.34 10.22 -13.57
CA GLY A 27 7.49 9.15 -13.06
C GLY A 27 7.61 9.05 -11.54
N THR A 28 6.48 8.91 -10.84
CA THR A 28 6.49 8.62 -9.39
C THR A 28 5.64 7.41 -9.09
N LEU A 29 5.91 6.78 -7.95
CA LEU A 29 5.16 5.63 -7.49
C LEU A 29 5.04 5.63 -5.97
N LEU A 30 3.82 5.81 -5.47
CA LEU A 30 3.50 5.71 -4.06
C LEU A 30 2.77 4.39 -3.77
N ASN A 31 3.41 3.52 -2.99
CA ASN A 31 2.78 2.33 -2.42
C ASN A 31 2.11 2.66 -1.08
N MET A 32 0.84 2.29 -0.94
CA MET A 32 0.09 2.35 0.32
C MET A 32 -0.43 0.94 0.63
N LYS A 33 -0.37 0.50 1.89
CA LYS A 33 -0.95 -0.79 2.32
C LYS A 33 -2.01 -0.51 3.39
N PHE A 34 -3.18 -1.11 3.22
CA PHE A 34 -4.33 -1.00 4.12
C PHE A 34 -4.71 -2.39 4.61
N THR A 35 -5.15 -2.50 5.86
CA THR A 35 -5.73 -3.75 6.36
C THR A 35 -7.11 -3.97 5.72
N PRO A 36 -7.57 -5.20 5.45
CA PRO A 36 -8.90 -5.43 4.86
C PRO A 36 -10.02 -4.76 5.65
N LYS A 37 -9.93 -4.82 6.99
CA LYS A 37 -10.92 -4.28 7.93
C LYS A 37 -11.24 -2.79 7.75
N ILE A 38 -10.25 -1.96 7.40
CA ILE A 38 -10.48 -0.51 7.25
C ILE A 38 -11.33 -0.17 6.01
N LEU A 39 -11.42 -1.09 5.05
CA LEU A 39 -12.16 -0.93 3.80
C LEU A 39 -13.49 -1.71 3.81
N GLU A 40 -13.86 -2.31 4.94
CA GLU A 40 -15.15 -2.99 5.08
C GLU A 40 -16.31 -1.96 5.11
N GLY A 41 -17.36 -2.26 4.34
CA GLY A 41 -18.57 -1.45 4.28
C GLY A 41 -18.41 -0.13 3.49
N GLU A 42 -19.54 0.56 3.33
CA GLU A 42 -19.64 1.77 2.50
C GLU A 42 -18.77 2.92 3.02
N GLU A 43 -18.59 3.03 4.34
CA GLU A 43 -17.80 4.09 4.96
C GLU A 43 -16.30 3.95 4.63
N GLY A 44 -15.75 2.73 4.74
CA GLY A 44 -14.35 2.46 4.42
C GLY A 44 -14.02 2.77 2.95
N ILE A 45 -14.90 2.36 2.04
CA ILE A 45 -14.79 2.65 0.61
C ILE A 45 -14.91 4.16 0.34
N THR A 46 -15.85 4.84 0.99
CA THR A 46 -16.04 6.29 0.87
C THR A 46 -14.81 7.06 1.35
N ASN A 47 -14.23 6.67 2.48
CA ASN A 47 -13.02 7.29 3.01
C ASN A 47 -11.80 7.09 2.10
N LEU A 48 -11.64 5.89 1.50
CA LEU A 48 -10.60 5.66 0.50
C LEU A 48 -10.82 6.54 -0.74
N ALA A 49 -12.06 6.66 -1.21
CA ALA A 49 -12.39 7.52 -2.35
C ALA A 49 -12.04 8.99 -2.06
N TYR A 50 -12.37 9.51 -0.87
CA TYR A 50 -12.01 10.86 -0.46
C TYR A 50 -10.51 11.07 -0.32
N LEU A 51 -9.79 10.09 0.23
CA LEU A 51 -8.34 10.10 0.32
C LEU A 51 -7.70 10.22 -1.07
N VAL A 52 -8.12 9.37 -2.01
CA VAL A 52 -7.67 9.38 -3.41
C VAL A 52 -7.98 10.72 -4.09
N ARG A 53 -9.23 11.19 -4.02
CA ARG A 53 -9.64 12.47 -4.62
C ARG A 53 -8.84 13.64 -4.07
N SER A 54 -8.60 13.66 -2.75
CA SER A 54 -7.83 14.70 -2.08
C SER A 54 -6.38 14.71 -2.54
N TYR A 55 -5.74 13.54 -2.67
CA TYR A 55 -4.35 13.45 -3.12
C TYR A 55 -4.15 14.02 -4.53
N PHE A 56 -5.01 13.63 -5.48
CA PHE A 56 -4.95 14.15 -6.85
C PHE A 56 -5.28 15.65 -6.91
N LYS A 57 -6.21 16.13 -6.08
CA LYS A 57 -6.49 17.58 -5.96
C LYS A 57 -5.28 18.38 -5.45
N LEU A 58 -4.41 17.75 -4.65
CA LEU A 58 -3.17 18.35 -4.16
C LEU A 58 -1.99 18.24 -5.17
N GLY A 59 -2.23 17.76 -6.40
CA GLY A 59 -1.17 17.59 -7.40
C GLY A 59 -0.37 16.29 -7.26
N GLY A 60 -0.86 15.34 -6.46
CA GLY A 60 -0.35 13.98 -6.44
C GLY A 60 -0.46 13.32 -7.82
N HIS A 61 0.51 12.47 -8.19
CA HIS A 61 0.60 11.94 -9.55
C HIS A 61 0.27 10.46 -9.65
N HIS A 62 0.71 9.63 -8.71
CA HIS A 62 0.44 8.19 -8.73
C HIS A 62 0.34 7.62 -7.32
N VAL A 63 -0.66 6.78 -7.09
CA VAL A 63 -0.78 5.96 -5.88
C VAL A 63 -1.33 4.58 -6.23
N GLN A 64 -0.87 3.56 -5.51
CA GLN A 64 -1.37 2.19 -5.62
C GLN A 64 -1.50 1.55 -4.24
N PHE A 65 -2.35 0.54 -4.17
CA PHE A 65 -2.80 -0.03 -2.90
C PHE A 65 -2.54 -1.53 -2.84
N ASN A 66 -2.09 -1.99 -1.67
CA ASN A 66 -2.32 -3.36 -1.21
C ASN A 66 -3.43 -3.32 -0.16
N VAL A 67 -4.36 -4.26 -0.23
CA VAL A 67 -5.40 -4.47 0.79
C VAL A 67 -5.17 -5.84 1.39
N ILE A 68 -4.25 -5.90 2.35
CA ILE A 68 -3.76 -7.13 2.98
C ILE A 68 -3.04 -6.78 4.28
N ASP A 69 -3.18 -7.64 5.28
CA ASP A 69 -2.44 -7.51 6.53
C ASP A 69 -1.11 -8.30 6.51
N ALA A 70 -0.19 -7.87 7.38
CA ALA A 70 1.11 -8.52 7.53
C ALA A 70 1.01 -9.94 8.10
N GLU A 71 -0.08 -10.29 8.80
CA GLU A 71 -0.32 -11.63 9.32
C GLU A 71 -0.54 -12.64 8.18
N THR A 72 -1.42 -12.31 7.22
CA THR A 72 -1.67 -13.09 6.01
C THR A 72 -0.39 -13.33 5.21
N LEU A 73 0.44 -12.30 5.06
CA LEU A 73 1.71 -12.43 4.34
C LEU A 73 2.71 -13.33 5.08
N ARG A 74 2.74 -13.30 6.42
CA ARG A 74 3.58 -14.23 7.21
C ARG A 74 3.06 -15.66 7.12
N ALA A 75 1.75 -15.87 7.22
CA ALA A 75 1.11 -17.17 7.01
C ALA A 75 1.42 -17.73 5.62
N ALA A 76 1.42 -16.88 4.59
CA ALA A 76 1.78 -17.28 3.23
C ALA A 76 3.28 -17.63 3.05
N LYS A 77 4.18 -17.07 3.88
CA LYS A 77 5.59 -17.52 3.92
C LYS A 77 5.73 -18.88 4.61
N GLU A 78 4.96 -19.11 5.66
CA GLU A 78 5.02 -20.35 6.45
C GLU A 78 4.39 -21.54 5.71
N ASP A 79 3.28 -21.29 5.00
CA ASP A 79 2.55 -22.31 4.24
C ASP A 79 2.18 -21.80 2.83
N PRO A 80 3.16 -21.75 1.90
CA PRO A 80 2.95 -21.23 0.55
C PRO A 80 1.98 -22.06 -0.28
N GLU A 81 1.84 -23.36 0.00
CA GLU A 81 0.91 -24.25 -0.71
C GLU A 81 -0.56 -23.85 -0.49
N LYS A 82 -0.91 -23.35 0.70
CA LYS A 82 -2.26 -22.80 0.96
C LYS A 82 -2.49 -21.41 0.36
N HIS A 83 -1.43 -20.73 -0.06
CA HIS A 83 -1.47 -19.33 -0.50
C HIS A 83 -0.95 -19.12 -1.93
N ARG A 84 -0.90 -20.19 -2.76
CA ARG A 84 -0.35 -20.14 -4.13
C ARG A 84 -0.95 -19.05 -5.02
N ASN A 85 -2.22 -18.70 -4.79
CA ASN A 85 -2.93 -17.69 -5.57
C ASN A 85 -2.88 -16.27 -4.96
N LEU A 86 -2.09 -16.07 -3.90
CA LEU A 86 -1.98 -14.79 -3.22
C LEU A 86 -1.20 -13.79 -4.08
N ILE A 87 -1.89 -12.77 -4.59
CA ILE A 87 -1.28 -11.72 -5.42
C ILE A 87 -1.02 -10.48 -4.57
N VAL A 88 0.15 -9.87 -4.73
CA VAL A 88 0.55 -8.64 -4.04
C VAL A 88 1.05 -7.58 -5.01
N ARG A 89 0.91 -6.30 -4.62
CA ARG A 89 1.48 -5.17 -5.35
C ARG A 89 2.92 -4.92 -4.89
N VAL A 90 3.89 -5.05 -5.80
CA VAL A 90 5.32 -4.85 -5.49
C VAL A 90 5.69 -3.36 -5.67
N ALA A 91 5.94 -2.93 -6.90
CA ALA A 91 6.15 -1.52 -7.25
C ALA A 91 5.87 -1.34 -8.76
N GLY A 92 4.60 -1.13 -9.10
CA GLY A 92 4.19 -0.84 -10.49
C GLY A 92 3.66 -2.06 -11.23
N TYR A 93 3.82 -3.25 -10.64
CA TYR A 93 3.25 -4.51 -11.08
C TYR A 93 2.72 -5.30 -9.89
N SER A 94 1.95 -6.34 -10.20
CA SER A 94 1.44 -7.32 -9.23
C SER A 94 2.02 -8.68 -9.57
N ASP A 95 2.28 -9.50 -8.57
CA ASP A 95 2.87 -10.84 -8.73
C ASP A 95 2.38 -11.80 -7.63
N TYR A 96 2.57 -13.09 -7.82
CA TYR A 96 2.29 -14.10 -6.80
C TYR A 96 3.29 -13.99 -5.65
N PHE A 97 2.80 -13.78 -4.44
CA PHE A 97 3.64 -13.60 -3.26
C PHE A 97 4.58 -14.78 -3.01
N CYS A 98 4.10 -16.00 -3.25
CA CYS A 98 4.89 -17.22 -3.09
C CYS A 98 6.03 -17.36 -4.11
N ASP A 99 5.95 -16.67 -5.25
CA ASP A 99 6.97 -16.71 -6.30
C ASP A 99 8.04 -15.60 -6.10
N LEU A 100 7.81 -14.68 -5.15
CA LEU A 100 8.76 -13.63 -4.82
C LEU A 100 9.95 -14.16 -4.03
N THR A 101 11.10 -13.51 -4.17
CA THR A 101 12.27 -13.77 -3.32
C THR A 101 11.95 -13.43 -1.86
N GLU A 102 12.60 -14.14 -0.93
CA GLU A 102 12.39 -13.90 0.50
C GLU A 102 12.66 -12.43 0.89
N ALA A 103 13.65 -11.80 0.27
CA ALA A 103 13.97 -10.39 0.50
C ALA A 103 12.79 -9.47 0.11
N LEU A 104 12.14 -9.73 -1.03
CA LEU A 104 10.97 -8.96 -1.47
C LEU A 104 9.75 -9.24 -0.59
N GLN A 105 9.52 -10.48 -0.21
CA GLN A 105 8.45 -10.83 0.73
C GLN A 105 8.60 -10.06 2.04
N ASN A 106 9.80 -10.08 2.62
CA ASN A 106 10.12 -9.36 3.86
C ASN A 106 9.97 -7.84 3.70
N GLU A 107 10.37 -7.28 2.55
CA GLU A 107 10.19 -5.85 2.26
C GLU A 107 8.71 -5.46 2.24
N ILE A 108 7.86 -6.23 1.55
CA ILE A 108 6.41 -5.97 1.47
C ILE A 108 5.75 -6.13 2.84
N ILE A 109 6.14 -7.15 3.62
CA ILE A 109 5.68 -7.34 5.00
C ILE A 109 6.02 -6.11 5.86
N ALA A 110 7.25 -5.60 5.74
CA ALA A 110 7.75 -4.48 6.55
C ALA A 110 7.07 -3.14 6.23
N ARG A 111 6.48 -2.96 5.05
CA ARG A 111 5.73 -1.74 4.71
C ARG A 111 4.61 -1.49 5.72
N THR A 112 4.41 -0.22 6.08
CA THR A 112 3.37 0.21 7.00
C THR A 112 2.00 -0.22 6.49
N GLU A 113 1.19 -0.84 7.36
CA GLU A 113 -0.23 -1.09 7.11
C GLU A 113 -1.08 -0.06 7.84
N HIS A 114 -1.95 0.63 7.11
CA HIS A 114 -2.88 1.59 7.69
C HIS A 114 -4.14 0.87 8.14
N ALA A 115 -4.41 0.94 9.44
CA ALA A 115 -5.64 0.46 10.07
C ALA A 115 -6.65 1.58 10.38
N SER A 116 -6.29 2.84 10.11
CA SER A 116 -7.16 4.02 10.21
C SER A 116 -6.79 5.09 9.15
N PHE A 117 -7.72 5.99 8.86
CA PHE A 117 -7.55 7.09 7.88
C PHE A 117 -6.92 8.36 8.46
#